data_AF-A0A7V8TZC3-F1
#
_entry.id   AF-A0A7V8TZC3-F1
#
_cell.length_a   1.000
_cell.length_b   1.000
_cell.length_c   1.000
_cell.angle_alpha   90.00
_cell.angle_beta   90.00
_cell.angle_gamma   90.00
#
_symmetry.space_group_name_H-M   'P 1'
#
loop_
_entity.id
_entity.type
_entity.pdbx_description
1 polymer ?
#
loop_
_entity_poly.entity_id
_entity_poly.type
_entity_poly.pdbx_seq_one_letter_code
_entity_poly.pdbx_strand_id
1 'polypeptide(L)'
;MQYPVSPKVGPSRFRLFSPILAGATLRERLIACLGALLAIGLTGVISGYMFGQGPHLPLIVAPMGASAVLLFAVPASPLAQPWSIIGGNTISALMGIIAAYFIRDPIIATGVGVSLAIGAMSFTRCLHPPGGAAALTAVLGGPVVAGWGFLFPFVPVALNSCILVGLGLLFHKLSKRNYPHVVPKPAENTHQTIDLPSAVRVGFREEDVDAALEALDETFDIDRADLSRLLQQVELQAAIRSNGKISCADIMSRDVIAIGEASEPDAARHLLLKHNIRTLPVKDPEGRLVGAIGLRELSMSTETIGHAISRPAVARPSDPALSLLPVLTDGRTHAVIIVDDDYRILGLISQTDLLSAVARLLPKEDNAIPAVA
;
A
#
# COMPACT_ATOMS: atom_id res chain seq x y z
N MET A 1 -31.92 13.00 25.04
CA MET A 1 -31.65 13.40 23.64
C MET A 1 -31.83 12.17 22.77
N GLN A 2 -32.80 12.21 21.85
CA GLN A 2 -33.14 11.13 20.93
C GLN A 2 -32.02 10.94 19.90
N TYR A 3 -31.47 9.73 19.84
CA TYR A 3 -30.60 9.29 18.75
C TYR A 3 -31.39 9.31 17.43
N PRO A 4 -30.85 9.85 16.33
CA PRO A 4 -31.48 9.70 15.03
C PRO A 4 -31.41 8.22 14.62
N VAL A 5 -32.59 7.64 14.44
CA VAL A 5 -32.80 6.28 13.94
C VAL A 5 -32.22 6.17 12.53
N SER A 6 -31.22 5.31 12.34
CA SER A 6 -30.71 4.94 11.01
C SER A 6 -31.86 4.57 10.07
N PRO A 7 -31.78 4.89 8.77
CA PRO A 7 -32.79 4.45 7.82
C PRO A 7 -32.88 2.93 7.84
N LYS A 8 -34.06 2.41 8.17
CA LYS A 8 -34.37 0.97 8.09
C LYS A 8 -34.19 0.53 6.64
N VAL A 9 -33.05 -0.10 6.34
CA VAL A 9 -32.88 -0.88 5.12
C VAL A 9 -33.89 -2.02 5.22
N GLY A 10 -34.91 -1.98 4.36
CA GLY A 10 -35.95 -3.02 4.31
C GLY A 10 -35.32 -4.41 4.12
N PRO A 11 -35.96 -5.49 4.61
CA PRO A 11 -35.38 -6.83 4.51
C PRO A 11 -35.29 -7.24 3.04
N SER A 12 -34.08 -7.18 2.47
CA SER A 12 -33.75 -7.78 1.18
C SER A 12 -34.04 -9.28 1.26
N ARG A 13 -34.94 -9.78 0.40
CA ARG A 13 -35.39 -11.18 0.35
C ARG A 13 -34.35 -12.15 -0.25
N PHE A 14 -33.12 -11.71 -0.51
CA PHE A 14 -32.03 -12.56 -1.00
C PHE A 14 -30.73 -12.31 -0.22
N ARG A 15 -30.64 -12.82 1.01
CA ARG A 15 -29.40 -12.75 1.84
C ARG A 15 -28.33 -13.78 1.44
N LEU A 16 -28.60 -14.69 0.51
CA LEU A 16 -27.61 -15.70 0.10
C LEU A 16 -26.57 -15.16 -0.88
N PHE A 17 -26.89 -14.08 -1.58
CA PHE A 17 -26.03 -13.49 -2.61
C PHE A 17 -26.07 -11.97 -2.49
N SER A 18 -25.25 -11.44 -1.58
CA SER A 18 -24.85 -10.04 -1.62
C SER A 18 -23.46 -10.02 -2.22
N PRO A 19 -23.31 -9.98 -3.56
CA PRO A 19 -21.99 -10.01 -4.19
C PRO A 19 -21.20 -8.78 -3.74
N ILE A 20 -20.30 -8.98 -2.79
CA ILE A 20 -19.36 -7.96 -2.36
C ILE A 20 -18.31 -7.88 -3.45
N LEU A 21 -18.29 -6.77 -4.18
CA LEU A 21 -17.17 -6.46 -5.06
C LEU A 21 -16.01 -6.04 -4.15
N ALA A 22 -15.02 -6.91 -3.98
CA ALA A 22 -13.79 -6.56 -3.28
C ALA A 22 -13.15 -5.32 -3.92
N GLY A 23 -13.23 -4.19 -3.21
CA GLY A 23 -12.38 -2.99 -3.26
C GLY A 23 -12.10 -2.24 -4.58
N ALA A 24 -12.43 -2.79 -5.75
CA ALA A 24 -11.94 -2.30 -7.04
C ALA A 24 -13.03 -1.61 -7.86
N THR A 25 -12.73 -0.41 -8.34
CA THR A 25 -13.59 0.33 -9.26
C THR A 25 -13.70 -0.36 -10.63
N LEU A 26 -14.75 -0.06 -11.41
CA LEU A 26 -14.91 -0.62 -12.77
C LEU A 26 -13.69 -0.35 -13.66
N ARG A 27 -13.12 0.86 -13.56
CA ARG A 27 -11.92 1.26 -14.29
C ARG A 27 -10.74 0.33 -13.98
N GLU A 28 -10.51 0.05 -12.70
CA GLU A 28 -9.41 -0.80 -12.27
C GLU A 28 -9.58 -2.25 -12.73
N ARG A 29 -10.82 -2.73 -12.80
CA ARG A 29 -11.14 -4.06 -13.33
C ARG A 29 -10.91 -4.16 -14.82
N LEU A 30 -11.30 -3.14 -15.61
CA LEU A 30 -11.01 -3.12 -17.04
C LEU A 30 -9.50 -3.10 -17.31
N ILE A 31 -8.74 -2.34 -16.51
CA ILE A 31 -7.28 -2.34 -16.55
C ILE A 31 -6.74 -3.74 -16.21
N ALA A 32 -7.26 -4.40 -15.16
CA ALA A 32 -6.86 -5.76 -14.80
C ALA A 32 -7.15 -6.78 -15.91
N CYS A 33 -8.33 -6.73 -16.54
CA CYS A 33 -8.69 -7.60 -17.67
C CYS A 33 -7.74 -7.40 -18.86
N LEU A 34 -7.40 -6.15 -19.18
CA LEU A 34 -6.44 -5.86 -20.24
C LEU A 34 -5.04 -6.39 -19.89
N GLY A 35 -4.60 -6.22 -18.64
CA GLY A 35 -3.34 -6.78 -18.15
C GLY A 35 -3.29 -8.30 -18.28
N ALA A 36 -4.35 -8.99 -17.84
CA ALA A 36 -4.47 -10.43 -17.95
C ALA A 36 -4.47 -10.92 -19.41
N LEU A 37 -5.23 -10.25 -20.30
CA LEU A 37 -5.27 -10.56 -21.73
C LEU A 37 -3.87 -10.47 -22.35
N LEU A 38 -3.18 -9.35 -22.13
CA LEU A 38 -1.83 -9.12 -22.67
C LEU A 38 -0.83 -10.11 -22.10
N ALA A 39 -0.85 -10.34 -20.78
CA ALA A 39 0.12 -11.20 -20.13
C ALA A 39 -0.06 -12.67 -20.52
N ILE A 40 -1.30 -13.18 -20.55
CA ILE A 40 -1.57 -14.55 -20.99
C ILE A 40 -1.25 -14.72 -22.47
N GLY A 41 -1.68 -13.79 -23.33
CA GLY A 41 -1.38 -13.82 -24.76
C GLY A 41 0.12 -13.83 -25.04
N LEU A 42 0.87 -12.92 -24.42
CA LEU A 42 2.33 -12.86 -24.56
C LEU A 42 3.03 -14.07 -23.97
N THR A 43 2.56 -14.60 -22.83
CA THR A 43 3.10 -15.85 -22.26
C THR A 43 2.98 -16.99 -23.26
N GLY A 44 1.81 -17.17 -23.88
CA GLY A 44 1.60 -18.20 -24.90
C GLY A 44 2.46 -17.99 -26.15
N VAL A 45 2.60 -16.75 -26.62
CA VAL A 45 3.45 -16.42 -27.78
C VAL A 45 4.92 -16.72 -27.48
N ILE A 46 5.44 -16.25 -26.33
CA ILE A 46 6.84 -16.50 -25.92
C ILE A 46 7.10 -17.99 -25.77
N SER A 47 6.23 -18.72 -25.08
CA SER A 47 6.33 -20.17 -24.94
C SER A 47 6.27 -20.89 -26.30
N GLY A 48 5.43 -20.42 -27.23
CA GLY A 48 5.36 -20.95 -28.59
C GLY A 48 6.63 -20.72 -29.42
N TYR A 49 7.31 -19.58 -29.24
CA TYR A 49 8.61 -19.34 -29.86
C TYR A 49 9.72 -20.21 -29.25
N MET A 50 9.67 -20.49 -27.94
CA MET A 50 10.70 -21.27 -27.25
C MET A 50 10.64 -22.78 -27.54
N PHE A 51 9.43 -23.36 -27.65
CA PHE A 51 9.26 -24.82 -27.76
C PHE A 51 8.61 -25.28 -29.08
N GLY A 52 8.30 -24.34 -29.98
CA GLY A 52 7.66 -24.62 -31.25
C GLY A 52 6.12 -24.66 -31.15
N GLN A 53 5.49 -24.59 -32.32
CA GLN A 53 4.02 -24.54 -32.48
C GLN A 53 3.50 -25.92 -32.88
N GLY A 54 3.40 -26.83 -31.91
CA GLY A 54 2.87 -28.17 -32.12
C GLY A 54 1.52 -28.37 -31.41
N PRO A 55 0.57 -29.12 -31.99
CA PRO A 55 -0.72 -29.44 -31.35
C PRO A 55 -0.60 -30.29 -30.06
N HIS A 56 0.60 -30.74 -29.71
CA HIS A 56 0.90 -31.57 -28.54
C HIS A 56 1.69 -30.85 -27.43
N LEU A 57 2.02 -29.57 -27.60
CA LEU A 57 2.74 -28.80 -26.58
C LEU A 57 1.75 -27.90 -25.83
N PRO A 58 1.66 -28.00 -24.49
CA PRO A 58 0.83 -27.09 -23.71
C PRO A 58 1.51 -25.72 -23.70
N LEU A 59 1.20 -24.90 -24.71
CA LEU A 59 1.68 -23.51 -24.86
C LEU A 59 1.50 -22.72 -23.57
N ILE A 60 0.40 -22.98 -22.86
CA ILE A 60 0.09 -22.44 -21.54
C ILE A 60 -0.52 -23.58 -20.70
N VAL A 61 -0.03 -23.74 -19.48
CA VAL A 61 -0.62 -24.69 -18.51
C VAL A 61 -1.88 -24.05 -17.91
N ALA A 62 -2.96 -24.83 -17.75
CA ALA A 62 -4.26 -24.35 -17.27
C ALA A 62 -4.23 -23.43 -16.02
N PRO A 63 -3.39 -23.65 -14.99
CA PRO A 63 -3.30 -22.78 -13.82
C PRO A 63 -2.98 -21.32 -14.12
N MET A 64 -2.31 -21.03 -15.24
CA MET A 64 -1.89 -19.67 -15.58
C MET A 64 -3.08 -18.71 -15.70
N GLY A 65 -4.23 -19.20 -16.18
CA GLY A 65 -5.45 -18.38 -16.24
C GLY A 65 -5.90 -17.91 -14.85
N ALA A 66 -5.93 -18.82 -13.87
CA ALA A 66 -6.28 -18.48 -12.49
C ALA A 66 -5.18 -17.65 -11.80
N SER A 67 -3.91 -17.92 -12.08
CA SER A 67 -2.78 -17.09 -11.62
C SER A 67 -2.90 -15.65 -12.13
N ALA A 68 -3.29 -15.45 -13.39
CA ALA A 68 -3.50 -14.12 -13.96
C ALA A 68 -4.67 -13.38 -13.30
N VAL A 69 -5.75 -14.08 -12.96
CA VAL A 69 -6.86 -13.47 -12.20
C VAL A 69 -6.34 -12.89 -10.88
N LEU A 70 -5.57 -13.65 -10.09
CA LEU A 70 -5.02 -13.15 -8.83
C LEU A 70 -4.02 -12.00 -9.06
N LEU A 71 -3.08 -12.20 -9.98
CA LEU A 71 -2.00 -11.26 -10.27
C LEU A 71 -2.51 -9.87 -10.70
N PHE A 72 -3.59 -9.81 -11.48
CA PHE A 72 -4.10 -8.54 -12.02
C PHE A 72 -5.31 -7.97 -11.27
N ALA A 73 -6.16 -8.83 -10.69
CA ALA A 73 -7.35 -8.37 -9.97
C ALA A 73 -7.08 -8.04 -8.50
N VAL A 74 -6.17 -8.77 -7.84
CA VAL A 74 -5.84 -8.61 -6.41
C VAL A 74 -4.33 -8.66 -6.16
N PRO A 75 -3.53 -7.77 -6.79
CA PRO A 75 -2.06 -7.81 -6.73
C PRO A 75 -1.46 -7.64 -5.33
N ALA A 76 -2.24 -7.12 -4.36
CA ALA A 76 -1.81 -6.97 -2.97
C ALA A 76 -1.93 -8.27 -2.16
N SER A 77 -2.69 -9.27 -2.62
CA SER A 77 -2.85 -10.53 -1.89
C SER A 77 -1.50 -11.25 -1.76
N PRO A 78 -1.16 -11.80 -0.58
CA PRO A 78 -0.04 -12.70 -0.39
C PRO A 78 -0.03 -13.88 -1.38
N LEU A 79 -1.22 -14.37 -1.76
CA LEU A 79 -1.40 -15.48 -2.70
C LEU A 79 -1.06 -15.09 -4.14
N ALA A 80 -1.01 -13.79 -4.46
CA ALA A 80 -0.67 -13.27 -5.77
C ALA A 80 0.82 -12.87 -5.88
N GLN A 81 1.62 -12.99 -4.82
CA GLN A 81 3.03 -12.59 -4.84
C GLN A 81 3.90 -13.55 -5.69
N PRO A 82 5.07 -13.09 -6.18
CA PRO A 82 5.94 -13.88 -7.06
C PRO A 82 6.29 -15.29 -6.54
N TRP A 83 6.60 -15.41 -5.24
CA TRP A 83 6.94 -16.70 -4.64
C TRP A 83 5.74 -17.64 -4.60
N SER A 84 4.56 -17.15 -4.25
CA SER A 84 3.31 -17.91 -4.29
C SER A 84 3.01 -18.41 -5.70
N ILE A 85 3.10 -17.55 -6.72
CA ILE A 85 2.83 -17.96 -8.10
C ILE A 85 3.86 -18.98 -8.61
N ILE A 86 5.16 -18.68 -8.51
CA ILE A 86 6.22 -19.52 -9.08
C ILE A 86 6.39 -20.80 -8.26
N GLY A 87 6.62 -20.65 -6.95
CA GLY A 87 6.80 -21.76 -6.03
C GLY A 87 5.55 -22.62 -5.91
N GLY A 88 4.39 -21.99 -5.74
CA GLY A 88 3.12 -22.70 -5.56
C GLY A 88 2.73 -23.55 -6.76
N ASN A 89 2.82 -23.02 -8.00
CA ASN A 89 2.53 -23.81 -9.19
C ASN A 89 3.57 -24.93 -9.41
N THR A 90 4.86 -24.64 -9.23
CA THR A 90 5.95 -25.60 -9.47
C THR A 90 5.92 -26.76 -8.47
N ILE A 91 5.82 -26.45 -7.18
CA ILE A 91 5.77 -27.46 -6.10
C ILE A 91 4.51 -28.31 -6.25
N SER A 92 3.37 -27.69 -6.55
CA SER A 92 2.12 -28.43 -6.72
C SER A 92 2.16 -29.38 -7.92
N ALA A 93 2.67 -28.93 -9.06
CA ALA A 93 2.87 -29.80 -10.22
C ALA A 93 3.80 -30.97 -9.90
N LEU A 94 4.88 -30.73 -9.14
CA LEU A 94 5.79 -31.79 -8.69
C LEU A 94 5.10 -32.82 -7.80
N MET A 95 4.31 -32.38 -6.82
CA MET A 95 3.53 -33.29 -5.97
C MET A 95 2.50 -34.10 -6.76
N GLY A 96 1.89 -33.50 -7.79
CA GLY A 96 1.00 -34.20 -8.71
C GLY A 96 1.73 -35.29 -9.53
N ILE A 97 2.90 -34.99 -10.08
CA ILE A 97 3.73 -35.99 -10.80
C ILE A 97 4.16 -37.13 -9.86
N ILE A 98 4.58 -36.81 -8.64
CA ILE A 98 4.95 -37.81 -7.63
C ILE A 98 3.75 -38.72 -7.32
N ALA A 99 2.57 -38.14 -7.09
CA ALA A 99 1.36 -38.93 -6.82
C ALA A 99 1.00 -39.84 -8.00
N ALA A 100 1.02 -39.34 -9.23
CA ALA A 100 0.76 -40.12 -10.44
C ALA A 100 1.80 -41.23 -10.68
N TYR A 101 3.05 -41.03 -10.22
CA TYR A 101 4.10 -42.04 -10.32
C TYR A 101 3.83 -43.25 -9.41
N PHE A 102 3.36 -43.01 -8.17
CA PHE A 102 3.13 -44.07 -7.19
C PHE A 102 1.71 -44.66 -7.24
N ILE A 103 0.72 -43.91 -7.73
CA ILE A 103 -0.69 -44.28 -7.68
C ILE A 103 -1.22 -44.40 -9.10
N ARG A 104 -1.63 -45.62 -9.49
CA ARG A 104 -2.13 -45.92 -10.84
C ARG A 104 -3.53 -45.40 -11.10
N ASP A 105 -4.37 -45.36 -10.05
CA ASP A 105 -5.74 -44.85 -10.16
C ASP A 105 -5.71 -43.31 -10.23
N PRO A 106 -6.13 -42.68 -11.33
CA PRO A 106 -6.02 -41.23 -11.49
C PRO A 106 -6.89 -40.42 -10.51
N ILE A 107 -7.99 -40.99 -10.01
CA ILE A 107 -8.89 -40.32 -9.08
C ILE A 107 -8.22 -40.24 -7.71
N ILE A 108 -7.65 -41.35 -7.24
CA ILE A 108 -6.90 -41.40 -5.98
C ILE A 108 -5.62 -40.56 -6.09
N ALA A 109 -4.87 -40.70 -7.19
CA ALA A 109 -3.65 -39.93 -7.44
C ALA A 109 -3.92 -38.42 -7.43
N THR A 110 -5.06 -38.00 -7.99
CA THR A 110 -5.51 -36.60 -7.96
C THR A 110 -5.73 -36.12 -6.54
N GLY A 111 -6.54 -36.83 -5.74
CA GLY A 111 -6.82 -36.43 -4.36
C GLY A 111 -5.56 -36.34 -3.51
N VAL A 112 -4.68 -37.34 -3.61
CA VAL A 112 -3.40 -37.38 -2.90
C VAL A 112 -2.47 -36.27 -3.39
N GLY A 113 -2.36 -36.06 -4.71
CA GLY A 113 -1.51 -35.04 -5.31
C GLY A 113 -1.90 -33.63 -4.90
N VAL A 114 -3.20 -33.31 -4.91
CA VAL A 114 -3.70 -32.00 -4.43
C VAL A 114 -3.48 -31.84 -2.93
N SER A 115 -3.74 -32.87 -2.13
CA SER A 115 -3.51 -32.80 -0.67
C SER A 115 -2.04 -32.58 -0.33
N LEU A 116 -1.13 -33.31 -0.98
CA LEU A 116 0.32 -33.12 -0.82
C LEU A 116 0.78 -31.75 -1.30
N ALA A 117 0.21 -31.25 -2.41
CA ALA A 117 0.49 -29.91 -2.90
C ALA A 117 0.09 -28.83 -1.88
N ILE A 118 -1.11 -28.91 -1.28
CA ILE A 118 -1.56 -27.98 -0.24
C ILE A 118 -0.61 -28.02 0.97
N GLY A 119 -0.27 -29.22 1.45
CA GLY A 119 0.66 -29.38 2.56
C GLY A 119 2.05 -28.83 2.26
N ALA A 120 2.60 -29.13 1.08
CA ALA A 120 3.91 -28.66 0.65
C ALA A 120 3.94 -27.13 0.50
N MET A 121 2.94 -26.54 -0.16
CA MET A 121 2.84 -25.08 -0.28
C MET A 121 2.69 -24.38 1.07
N SER A 122 1.94 -24.97 2.00
CA SER A 122 1.79 -24.45 3.37
C SER A 122 3.12 -24.47 4.11
N PHE A 123 3.88 -25.57 3.99
CA PHE A 123 5.20 -25.70 4.59
C PHE A 123 6.22 -24.71 4.01
N THR A 124 6.24 -24.53 2.68
CA THR A 124 7.16 -23.61 1.99
C THR A 124 6.67 -22.17 1.92
N ARG A 125 5.52 -21.86 2.54
CA ARG A 125 4.88 -20.53 2.57
C ARG A 125 4.67 -19.93 1.17
N CYS A 126 4.27 -20.76 0.21
CA CYS A 126 3.94 -20.36 -1.16
C CYS A 126 2.53 -20.79 -1.57
N LEU A 127 1.58 -20.73 -0.62
CA LEU A 127 0.19 -21.08 -0.87
C LEU A 127 -0.34 -20.27 -2.06
N HIS A 128 -0.77 -20.97 -3.10
CA HIS A 128 -1.30 -20.38 -4.31
C HIS A 128 -2.40 -21.28 -4.83
N PRO A 129 -3.68 -20.90 -4.71
CA PRO A 129 -4.81 -21.75 -5.09
C PRO A 129 -4.74 -22.32 -6.52
N PRO A 130 -4.26 -21.58 -7.55
CA PRO A 130 -4.02 -22.15 -8.88
C PRO A 130 -3.04 -23.34 -8.89
N GLY A 131 -2.14 -23.44 -7.90
CA GLY A 131 -1.27 -24.59 -7.69
C GLY A 131 -2.04 -25.90 -7.53
N GLY A 132 -3.22 -25.89 -6.89
CA GLY A 132 -4.09 -27.09 -6.84
C GLY A 132 -4.48 -27.57 -8.24
N ALA A 133 -4.76 -26.64 -9.16
CA ALA A 133 -4.98 -26.97 -10.58
C ALA A 133 -3.70 -27.45 -11.28
N ALA A 134 -2.51 -26.99 -10.85
CA ALA A 134 -1.22 -27.49 -11.37
C ALA A 134 -0.98 -28.95 -10.98
N ALA A 135 -1.29 -29.33 -9.72
CA ALA A 135 -1.27 -30.71 -9.27
C ALA A 135 -2.28 -31.58 -10.04
N LEU A 136 -3.50 -31.10 -10.23
CA LEU A 136 -4.52 -31.77 -11.06
C LEU A 136 -4.05 -31.99 -12.50
N THR A 137 -3.48 -30.95 -13.12
CA THR A 137 -2.97 -31.01 -14.49
C THR A 137 -1.83 -32.02 -14.61
N ALA A 138 -0.97 -32.11 -13.58
CA ALA A 138 0.12 -33.09 -13.55
C ALA A 138 -0.39 -34.55 -13.55
N VAL A 139 -1.51 -34.84 -12.89
CA VAL A 139 -2.11 -36.18 -12.84
C VAL A 139 -2.97 -36.48 -14.07
N LEU A 140 -3.80 -35.53 -14.50
CA LEU A 140 -4.83 -35.72 -15.52
C LEU A 140 -4.41 -35.30 -16.94
N GLY A 141 -3.23 -34.71 -17.10
CA GLY A 141 -2.77 -34.12 -18.36
C GLY A 141 -2.41 -35.09 -19.48
N GLY A 142 -2.66 -36.39 -19.29
CA GLY A 142 -2.56 -37.41 -20.32
C GLY A 142 -1.16 -37.57 -20.93
N PRO A 143 -1.06 -38.05 -22.19
CA PRO A 143 0.22 -38.32 -22.85
C PRO A 143 1.14 -37.10 -22.96
N VAL A 144 0.57 -35.90 -23.06
CA VAL A 144 1.32 -34.65 -23.16
C VAL A 144 2.14 -34.42 -21.89
N VAL A 145 1.50 -34.50 -20.73
CA VAL A 145 2.20 -34.32 -19.44
C VAL A 145 3.10 -35.51 -19.12
N ALA A 146 2.66 -36.74 -19.42
CA ALA A 146 3.48 -37.93 -19.24
C ALA A 146 4.78 -37.89 -20.07
N GLY A 147 4.74 -37.32 -21.27
CA GLY A 147 5.92 -37.13 -22.12
C GLY A 147 6.98 -36.18 -21.51
N TRP A 148 6.55 -35.22 -20.70
CA TRP A 148 7.47 -34.35 -19.93
C TRP A 148 7.97 -35.01 -18.64
N GLY A 149 7.16 -35.88 -18.03
CA GLY A 149 7.50 -36.55 -16.77
C GLY A 149 7.92 -35.57 -15.67
N PHE A 150 9.05 -35.83 -15.02
CA PHE A 150 9.59 -34.97 -13.96
C PHE A 150 10.07 -33.58 -14.42
N LEU A 151 10.18 -33.33 -15.73
CA LEU A 151 10.48 -32.00 -16.27
C LEU A 151 9.23 -31.10 -16.34
N PHE A 152 8.03 -31.67 -16.28
CA PHE A 152 6.78 -30.91 -16.38
C PHE A 152 6.68 -29.74 -15.37
N PRO A 153 7.02 -29.90 -14.07
CA PRO A 153 6.94 -28.81 -13.11
C PRO A 153 7.92 -27.66 -13.41
N PHE A 154 9.08 -27.96 -13.98
CA PHE A 154 10.16 -26.98 -14.15
C PHE A 154 10.13 -26.29 -15.51
N VAL A 155 9.76 -27.03 -16.57
CA VAL A 155 9.78 -26.47 -17.91
C VAL A 155 8.44 -25.78 -18.19
N PRO A 156 7.33 -26.45 -18.54
CA PRO A 156 6.12 -25.72 -18.89
C PRO A 156 5.50 -24.99 -17.70
N VAL A 157 5.57 -25.49 -16.46
CA VAL A 157 4.89 -24.85 -15.32
C VAL A 157 5.69 -23.67 -14.75
N ALA A 158 6.93 -23.89 -14.30
CA ALA A 158 7.74 -22.82 -13.72
C ALA A 158 8.07 -21.73 -14.74
N LEU A 159 8.37 -22.08 -15.99
CA LEU A 159 8.65 -21.08 -17.03
C LEU A 159 7.44 -20.20 -17.32
N ASN A 160 6.25 -20.78 -17.52
CA ASN A 160 5.03 -19.99 -17.72
C ASN A 160 4.76 -19.08 -16.52
N SER A 161 4.98 -19.59 -15.29
CA SER A 161 4.85 -18.79 -14.07
C SER A 161 5.83 -17.61 -14.02
N CYS A 162 7.10 -17.84 -14.38
CA CYS A 162 8.13 -16.80 -14.43
C CYS A 162 7.82 -15.73 -15.49
N ILE A 163 7.38 -16.14 -16.69
CA ILE A 163 7.00 -15.21 -17.77
C ILE A 163 5.78 -14.39 -17.31
N LEU A 164 4.76 -15.04 -16.77
CA LEU A 164 3.54 -14.37 -16.29
C LEU A 164 3.86 -13.36 -15.19
N VAL A 165 4.68 -13.72 -14.20
CA VAL A 165 5.13 -12.82 -13.14
C VAL A 165 5.95 -11.67 -13.72
N GLY A 166 6.89 -11.94 -14.64
CA GLY A 166 7.69 -10.90 -15.31
C GLY A 166 6.83 -9.87 -16.03
N LEU A 167 5.83 -10.32 -16.78
CA LEU A 167 4.86 -9.44 -17.46
C LEU A 167 3.98 -8.70 -16.45
N GLY A 168 3.58 -9.34 -15.35
CA GLY A 168 2.85 -8.71 -14.25
C GLY A 168 3.64 -7.59 -13.58
N LEU A 169 4.93 -7.80 -13.32
CA LEU A 169 5.85 -6.78 -12.79
C LEU A 169 5.93 -5.58 -13.72
N LEU A 170 6.11 -5.81 -15.02
CA LEU A 170 6.17 -4.75 -16.01
C LEU A 170 4.84 -3.97 -16.07
N PHE A 171 3.71 -4.67 -16.13
CA PHE A 171 2.38 -4.07 -16.22
C PHE A 171 2.07 -3.16 -15.01
N HIS A 172 2.33 -3.64 -13.79
CA HIS A 172 2.07 -2.89 -12.58
C HIS A 172 3.02 -1.71 -12.42
N LYS A 173 4.30 -1.88 -12.80
CA LYS A 173 5.28 -0.79 -12.84
C LYS A 173 4.83 0.33 -13.80
N LEU A 174 4.39 -0.02 -15.01
CA LEU A 174 3.86 0.95 -15.98
C LEU A 174 2.56 1.61 -15.50
N SER A 175 1.75 0.88 -14.75
CA SER A 175 0.51 1.39 -14.13
C SER A 175 0.75 2.19 -12.84
N LYS A 176 2.01 2.41 -12.44
CA LYS A 176 2.41 3.06 -11.17
C LYS A 176 1.76 2.42 -9.94
N ARG A 177 1.53 1.11 -9.98
CA ARG A 177 1.02 0.30 -8.87
C ARG A 177 2.17 -0.42 -8.20
N ASN A 178 2.07 -0.63 -6.88
CA ASN A 178 3.05 -1.37 -6.12
C ASN A 178 2.82 -2.88 -6.33
N TYR A 179 3.66 -3.50 -7.14
CA TYR A 179 3.77 -4.95 -7.27
C TYR A 179 5.23 -5.32 -7.57
N PRO A 180 5.87 -6.25 -6.83
CA PRO A 180 5.31 -7.03 -5.72
C PRO A 180 4.86 -6.14 -4.56
N HIS A 181 3.90 -6.63 -3.78
CA HIS A 181 3.48 -5.91 -2.59
C HIS A 181 4.61 -5.97 -1.58
N VAL A 182 5.10 -4.79 -1.21
CA VAL A 182 6.13 -4.64 -0.19
C VAL A 182 5.49 -3.86 0.93
N VAL A 183 5.39 -4.51 2.08
CA VAL A 183 5.01 -3.88 3.33
C VAL A 183 5.95 -2.68 3.56
N PRO A 184 5.42 -1.45 3.67
CA PRO A 184 6.24 -0.29 4.00
C PRO A 184 7.00 -0.56 5.29
N LYS A 185 8.32 -0.33 5.28
CA LYS A 185 9.11 -0.45 6.51
C LYS A 185 8.55 0.50 7.57
N PRO A 186 8.57 0.10 8.86
CA PRO A 186 8.24 1.01 9.95
C PRO A 186 9.03 2.30 9.83
N ALA A 187 8.45 3.42 10.29
CA ALA A 187 9.13 4.71 10.27
C ALA A 187 10.53 4.57 10.89
N GLU A 188 11.58 4.82 10.09
CA GLU A 188 12.94 4.75 10.61
C GLU A 188 13.13 5.83 11.67
N ASN A 189 13.82 5.49 12.77
CA ASN A 189 14.15 6.45 13.80
C ASN A 189 15.13 7.49 13.24
N THR A 190 14.57 8.58 12.73
CA THR A 190 15.30 9.68 12.09
C THR A 190 16.26 10.36 13.08
N HIS A 191 15.98 10.27 14.38
CA HIS A 191 16.81 10.87 15.43
C HIS A 191 17.96 9.97 15.89
N GLN A 192 18.04 8.72 15.40
CA GLN A 192 19.07 7.74 15.77
C GLN A 192 19.20 7.55 17.30
N THR A 193 18.07 7.68 18.00
CA THR A 193 17.99 7.46 19.45
C THR A 193 17.55 6.03 19.77
N ILE A 194 17.62 5.64 21.03
CA ILE A 194 17.14 4.33 21.50
C ILE A 194 15.60 4.27 21.50
N ASP A 195 14.94 5.40 21.71
CA ASP A 195 13.48 5.46 21.79
C ASP A 195 12.82 5.16 20.44
N LEU A 196 11.66 4.50 20.46
CA LEU A 196 10.83 4.34 19.26
C LEU A 196 10.42 5.70 18.66
N PRO A 197 10.13 5.79 17.35
CA PRO A 197 9.55 7.01 16.75
C PRO A 197 8.22 7.40 17.41
N SER A 198 7.96 8.71 17.56
CA SER A 198 6.77 9.23 18.24
C SER A 198 5.45 8.67 17.71
N ALA A 199 5.34 8.48 16.40
CA ALA A 199 4.16 7.96 15.72
C ALA A 199 3.76 6.53 16.14
N VAL A 200 4.69 5.73 16.68
CA VAL A 200 4.44 4.35 17.13
C VAL A 200 4.58 4.18 18.65
N ARG A 201 4.79 5.27 19.40
CA ARG A 201 4.86 5.22 20.87
C ARG A 201 3.50 5.06 21.54
N VAL A 202 2.46 5.59 20.90
CA VAL A 202 1.11 5.69 21.44
C VAL A 202 0.14 5.00 20.50
N GLY A 203 -0.86 4.31 21.06
CA GLY A 203 -1.81 3.49 20.33
C GLY A 203 -1.60 2.01 20.62
N PHE A 204 -2.11 1.17 19.72
CA PHE A 204 -1.92 -0.28 19.78
C PHE A 204 -0.51 -0.67 19.34
N ARG A 205 0.03 -1.70 19.98
CA ARG A 205 1.31 -2.33 19.64
C ARG A 205 1.08 -3.47 18.65
N GLU A 206 2.14 -3.91 17.99
CA GLU A 206 2.08 -5.12 17.15
C GLU A 206 1.64 -6.34 17.97
N GLU A 207 2.06 -6.42 19.25
CA GLU A 207 1.62 -7.44 20.21
C GLU A 207 0.10 -7.46 20.43
N ASP A 208 -0.56 -6.30 20.42
CA ASP A 208 -2.02 -6.21 20.60
C ASP A 208 -2.75 -6.76 19.37
N VAL A 209 -2.19 -6.52 18.17
CA VAL A 209 -2.72 -7.08 16.92
C VAL A 209 -2.54 -8.59 16.91
N ASP A 210 -1.40 -9.09 17.37
CA ASP A 210 -1.12 -10.52 17.47
C ASP A 210 -2.10 -11.22 18.42
N ALA A 211 -2.30 -10.66 19.62
CA ALA A 211 -3.26 -11.18 20.59
C ALA A 211 -4.70 -11.14 20.07
N ALA A 212 -5.08 -10.08 19.33
CA ALA A 212 -6.40 -9.98 18.72
C ALA A 212 -6.62 -11.03 17.61
N LEU A 213 -5.61 -11.27 16.77
CA LEU A 213 -5.65 -12.31 15.74
C LEU A 213 -5.75 -13.71 16.36
N GLU A 214 -5.01 -13.97 17.45
CA GLU A 214 -5.07 -15.24 18.17
C GLU A 214 -6.45 -15.47 18.82
N ALA A 215 -7.03 -14.42 19.42
CA ALA A 215 -8.34 -14.50 20.05
C ALA A 215 -9.49 -14.74 19.06
N LEU A 216 -9.35 -14.28 17.82
CA LEU A 216 -10.36 -14.46 16.78
C LEU A 216 -10.33 -15.87 16.17
N ASP A 217 -9.24 -16.62 16.31
CA ASP A 217 -9.05 -17.98 15.75
C ASP A 217 -9.40 -18.08 14.24
N GLU A 218 -9.26 -16.97 13.51
CA GLU A 218 -9.53 -16.86 12.09
C GLU A 218 -8.27 -16.49 11.32
N THR A 219 -8.09 -17.08 10.13
CA THR A 219 -6.98 -16.73 9.24
C THR A 219 -7.39 -15.61 8.30
N PHE A 220 -6.76 -14.44 8.44
CA PHE A 220 -6.95 -13.31 7.53
C PHE A 220 -5.93 -13.35 6.39
N ASP A 221 -6.37 -13.18 5.14
CA ASP A 221 -5.50 -13.00 3.96
C ASP A 221 -5.04 -11.54 3.82
N ILE A 222 -4.50 -10.98 4.91
CA ILE A 222 -4.00 -9.60 4.99
C ILE A 222 -2.70 -9.62 5.78
N ASP A 223 -1.69 -8.87 5.32
CA ASP A 223 -0.44 -8.72 6.05
C ASP A 223 -0.66 -7.96 7.37
N ARG A 224 0.04 -8.36 8.44
CA ARG A 224 -0.10 -7.76 9.78
C ARG A 224 0.19 -6.26 9.77
N ALA A 225 1.18 -5.82 9.01
CA ALA A 225 1.52 -4.41 8.94
C ALA A 225 0.49 -3.59 8.14
N ASP A 226 -0.16 -4.20 7.14
CA ASP A 226 -1.29 -3.56 6.46
C ASP A 226 -2.49 -3.40 7.39
N LEU A 227 -2.74 -4.39 8.26
CA LEU A 227 -3.79 -4.30 9.28
C LEU A 227 -3.49 -3.18 10.27
N SER A 228 -2.27 -3.10 10.79
CA SER A 228 -1.83 -2.01 11.67
C SER A 228 -1.99 -0.64 11.01
N ARG A 229 -1.59 -0.51 9.73
CA ARG A 229 -1.75 0.74 8.99
C ARG A 229 -3.22 1.11 8.81
N LEU A 230 -4.07 0.14 8.51
CA LEU A 230 -5.50 0.35 8.35
C LEU A 230 -6.12 0.84 9.66
N LEU A 231 -5.76 0.23 10.79
CA LEU A 231 -6.25 0.63 12.11
C LEU A 231 -5.80 2.05 12.47
N GLN A 232 -4.53 2.42 12.25
CA GLN A 232 -4.04 3.80 12.44
C GLN A 232 -4.82 4.80 11.57
N GLN A 233 -5.10 4.45 10.31
CA GLN A 233 -5.89 5.29 9.42
C GLN A 233 -7.33 5.45 9.91
N VAL A 234 -7.93 4.38 10.44
CA VAL A 234 -9.29 4.42 11.03
C VAL A 234 -9.31 5.33 12.26
N GLU A 235 -8.32 5.23 13.15
CA GLU A 235 -8.19 6.12 14.32
C GLU A 235 -8.07 7.59 13.91
N LEU A 236 -7.23 7.89 12.92
CA LEU A 236 -7.09 9.24 12.39
C LEU A 236 -8.43 9.76 11.81
N GLN A 237 -9.13 8.96 11.01
CA GLN A 237 -10.43 9.35 10.45
C GLN A 237 -11.50 9.52 11.52
N ALA A 238 -11.49 8.67 12.56
CA ALA A 238 -12.37 8.82 13.70
C ALA A 238 -12.09 10.12 14.46
N ALA A 239 -10.82 10.46 14.69
CA ALA A 239 -10.39 11.68 15.34
C ALA A 239 -10.73 12.94 14.53
N ILE A 240 -10.53 12.91 13.20
CA ILE A 240 -10.95 13.99 12.30
C ILE A 240 -12.46 14.17 12.38
N ARG A 241 -13.25 13.09 12.36
CA ARG A 241 -14.72 13.18 12.42
C ARG A 241 -15.21 13.71 13.76
N SER A 242 -14.65 13.27 14.88
CA SER A 242 -15.08 13.71 16.21
C SER A 242 -14.78 15.19 16.47
N ASN A 243 -13.75 15.73 15.81
CA ASN A 243 -13.21 17.06 16.05
C ASN A 243 -13.24 17.99 14.81
N GLY A 244 -13.91 17.58 13.74
CA GLY A 244 -13.85 18.20 12.40
C GLY A 244 -14.54 19.55 12.25
N LYS A 245 -14.81 20.25 13.36
CA LYS A 245 -15.38 21.60 13.34
C LYS A 245 -14.33 22.69 13.10
N ILE A 246 -13.05 22.38 13.33
CA ILE A 246 -11.95 23.34 13.15
C ILE A 246 -11.31 23.10 11.78
N SER A 247 -11.40 24.11 10.92
CA SER A 247 -10.75 24.14 9.61
C SER A 247 -9.35 24.73 9.70
N CYS A 248 -8.53 24.52 8.68
CA CYS A 248 -7.24 25.19 8.55
C CYS A 248 -7.38 26.73 8.61
N ALA A 249 -8.45 27.29 8.03
CA ALA A 249 -8.71 28.73 8.03
C ALA A 249 -8.90 29.34 9.44
N ASP A 250 -9.34 28.53 10.41
CA ASP A 250 -9.61 28.97 11.78
C ASP A 250 -8.35 29.10 12.64
N ILE A 251 -7.27 28.41 12.24
CA ILE A 251 -6.02 28.33 13.02
C ILE A 251 -4.80 28.85 12.27
N MET A 252 -4.90 29.08 10.95
CA MET A 252 -3.79 29.60 10.17
C MET A 252 -3.43 31.03 10.53
N SER A 253 -2.13 31.30 10.59
CA SER A 253 -1.60 32.67 10.59
C SER A 253 -1.72 33.25 9.19
N ARG A 254 -2.36 34.41 9.08
CA ARG A 254 -2.60 35.10 7.79
C ARG A 254 -1.47 36.04 7.39
N ASP A 255 -0.71 36.53 8.36
CA ASP A 255 0.47 37.37 8.13
C ASP A 255 1.70 36.48 7.92
N VAL A 256 1.84 35.96 6.70
CA VAL A 256 2.89 34.99 6.36
C VAL A 256 4.15 35.69 5.89
N ILE A 257 5.24 35.43 6.60
CA ILE A 257 6.57 35.90 6.23
C ILE A 257 7.09 35.01 5.11
N ALA A 258 7.23 35.56 3.91
CA ALA A 258 7.67 34.84 2.72
C ALA A 258 8.82 35.57 2.02
N ILE A 259 9.62 34.84 1.24
CA ILE A 259 10.78 35.37 0.51
C ILE A 259 10.69 35.08 -0.99
N GLY A 260 11.27 35.93 -1.84
CA GLY A 260 11.31 35.69 -3.28
C GLY A 260 12.41 34.70 -3.66
N GLU A 261 12.20 33.91 -4.72
CA GLU A 261 13.16 32.88 -5.18
C GLU A 261 14.54 33.43 -5.58
N ALA A 262 14.60 34.68 -6.04
CA ALA A 262 15.84 35.37 -6.44
C ALA A 262 16.57 36.06 -5.27
N SER A 263 16.09 35.89 -4.03
CA SER A 263 16.70 36.53 -2.86
C SER A 263 17.97 35.80 -2.40
N GLU A 264 18.82 36.53 -1.67
CA GLU A 264 20.05 35.97 -1.13
C GLU A 264 19.78 35.03 0.08
N PRO A 265 20.56 33.94 0.23
CA PRO A 265 20.43 33.01 1.36
C PRO A 265 20.53 33.68 2.74
N ASP A 266 21.36 34.72 2.88
CA ASP A 266 21.51 35.44 4.14
C ASP A 266 20.27 36.24 4.53
N ALA A 267 19.52 36.75 3.55
CA ALA A 267 18.23 37.39 3.80
C ALA A 267 17.21 36.37 4.34
N ALA A 268 17.16 35.15 3.77
CA ALA A 268 16.33 34.06 4.29
C ALA A 268 16.73 33.67 5.71
N ARG A 269 18.02 33.53 5.97
CA ARG A 269 18.56 33.22 7.31
C ARG A 269 18.18 34.29 8.32
N HIS A 270 18.32 35.57 7.96
CA HIS A 270 17.96 36.69 8.81
C HIS A 270 16.46 36.66 9.15
N LEU A 271 15.59 36.42 8.16
CA LEU A 271 14.14 36.33 8.38
C LEU A 271 13.75 35.15 9.30
N LEU A 272 14.34 33.97 9.09
CA LEU A 272 14.10 32.79 9.96
C LEU A 272 14.44 33.09 11.41
N LEU A 273 15.61 33.70 11.66
CA LEU A 273 16.09 34.00 13.01
C LEU A 273 15.33 35.17 13.65
N LYS A 274 15.12 36.27 12.92
CA LYS A 274 14.44 37.46 13.42
C LYS A 274 13.01 37.16 13.87
N HIS A 275 12.31 36.32 13.12
CA HIS A 275 10.92 35.97 13.41
C HIS A 275 10.77 34.65 14.15
N ASN A 276 11.89 34.00 14.50
CA ASN A 276 11.92 32.72 15.22
C ASN A 276 11.04 31.63 14.59
N ILE A 277 11.11 31.52 13.26
CA ILE A 277 10.36 30.54 12.47
C ILE A 277 11.33 29.53 11.85
N ARG A 278 10.87 28.27 11.71
CA ARG A 278 11.70 27.17 11.20
C ARG A 278 11.67 27.04 9.67
N THR A 279 10.65 27.61 9.04
CA THR A 279 10.37 27.42 7.61
C THR A 279 9.83 28.72 7.03
N LEU A 280 10.39 29.13 5.89
CA LEU A 280 9.96 30.26 5.07
C LEU A 280 9.39 29.77 3.75
N PRO A 281 8.15 30.14 3.41
CA PRO A 281 7.62 30.02 2.05
C PRO A 281 8.45 30.85 1.06
N VAL A 282 8.72 30.25 -0.10
CA VAL A 282 9.38 30.89 -1.24
C VAL A 282 8.33 31.15 -2.31
N LYS A 283 8.25 32.39 -2.78
CA LYS A 283 7.28 32.83 -3.79
C LYS A 283 7.95 33.29 -5.09
N ASP A 284 7.21 33.13 -6.19
CA ASP A 284 7.56 33.71 -7.49
C ASP A 284 7.19 35.21 -7.56
N PRO A 285 7.57 35.92 -8.63
CA PRO A 285 7.19 37.32 -8.83
C PRO A 285 5.67 37.56 -8.87
N GLU A 286 4.88 36.56 -9.27
CA GLU A 286 3.41 36.60 -9.30
C GLU A 286 2.75 36.31 -7.94
N GLY A 287 3.54 36.00 -6.91
CA GLY A 287 3.08 35.73 -5.55
C GLY A 287 2.60 34.30 -5.30
N ARG A 288 2.87 33.36 -6.21
CA ARG A 288 2.57 31.93 -6.06
C ARG A 288 3.68 31.20 -5.31
N LEU A 289 3.30 30.14 -4.62
CA LEU A 289 4.22 29.30 -3.86
C LEU A 289 5.09 28.46 -4.79
N VAL A 290 6.41 28.67 -4.73
CA VAL A 290 7.41 27.88 -5.46
C VAL A 290 7.99 26.78 -4.58
N GLY A 291 8.19 27.07 -3.29
CA GLY A 291 8.52 26.04 -2.31
C GLY A 291 8.75 26.55 -0.90
N ALA A 292 9.57 25.84 -0.13
CA ALA A 292 9.90 26.24 1.24
C ALA A 292 11.38 26.06 1.55
N ILE A 293 11.90 26.93 2.42
CA ILE A 293 13.29 26.90 2.88
C ILE A 293 13.37 27.01 4.41
N GLY A 294 14.17 26.15 5.03
CA GLY A 294 14.51 26.22 6.45
C GLY A 294 16.01 26.39 6.66
N LEU A 295 16.42 26.48 7.93
CA LEU A 295 17.84 26.58 8.28
C LEU A 295 18.67 25.38 7.82
N ARG A 296 18.05 24.19 7.76
CA ARG A 296 18.68 22.94 7.30
C ARG A 296 18.98 22.98 5.80
N GLU A 297 18.07 23.54 5.01
CA GLU A 297 18.27 23.69 3.57
C GLU A 297 19.31 24.78 3.27
N LEU A 298 19.33 25.85 4.07
CA LEU A 298 20.32 26.93 3.99
C LEU A 298 21.73 26.51 4.41
N SER A 299 21.89 25.43 5.20
CA SER A 299 23.23 24.94 5.53
C SER A 299 23.91 24.20 4.38
N MET A 300 23.15 23.85 3.33
CA MET A 300 23.61 23.04 2.20
C MET A 300 23.83 23.85 0.91
N SER A 301 23.55 25.16 0.87
CA SER A 301 23.66 26.02 -0.33
C SER A 301 24.44 27.31 -0.04
N THR A 302 25.31 27.69 -0.97
CA THR A 302 26.25 28.82 -0.81
C THR A 302 26.02 30.00 -1.75
N GLU A 303 25.20 29.88 -2.80
CA GLU A 303 25.08 30.94 -3.82
C GLU A 303 23.66 31.50 -3.98
N THR A 304 22.64 30.66 -4.22
CA THR A 304 21.25 31.13 -4.39
C THR A 304 20.23 30.22 -3.69
N ILE A 305 19.06 30.80 -3.36
CA ILE A 305 17.95 30.07 -2.73
C ILE A 305 17.38 29.01 -3.68
N GLY A 306 17.36 29.26 -5.00
CA GLY A 306 16.74 28.39 -5.99
C GLY A 306 17.16 26.91 -5.94
N HIS A 307 18.42 26.63 -5.60
CA HIS A 307 18.92 25.25 -5.46
C HIS A 307 18.63 24.60 -4.09
N ALA A 308 18.22 25.39 -3.09
CA ALA A 308 17.90 24.95 -1.74
C ALA A 308 16.39 24.82 -1.46
N ILE A 309 15.54 25.06 -2.47
CA ILE A 309 14.08 25.00 -2.31
C ILE A 309 13.64 23.55 -2.11
N SER A 310 12.98 23.28 -0.98
CA SER A 310 12.34 22.00 -0.69
C SER A 310 10.86 22.03 -1.10
N ARG A 311 10.29 20.85 -1.39
CA ARG A 311 8.86 20.71 -1.65
C ARG A 311 8.08 21.01 -0.36
N PRO A 312 7.21 22.03 -0.34
CA PRO A 312 6.46 22.38 0.84
C PRO A 312 5.30 21.41 1.06
N ALA A 313 4.92 21.21 2.31
CA ALA A 313 3.61 20.67 2.63
C ALA A 313 2.55 21.77 2.42
N VAL A 314 1.48 21.43 1.70
CA VAL A 314 0.40 22.36 1.37
C VAL A 314 -0.97 21.80 1.75
N ALA A 315 -1.89 22.69 2.12
CA ALA A 315 -3.28 22.36 2.38
C ALA A 315 -4.21 23.52 1.97
N ARG A 316 -5.51 23.26 1.90
CA ARG A 316 -6.53 24.26 1.59
C ARG A 316 -7.14 24.85 2.87
N PRO A 317 -7.68 26.08 2.84
CA PRO A 317 -8.32 26.69 4.00
C PRO A 317 -9.49 25.86 4.56
N SER A 318 -10.22 25.16 3.68
CA SER A 318 -11.38 24.33 4.03
C SER A 318 -11.02 22.95 4.58
N ASP A 319 -9.75 22.53 4.50
CA ASP A 319 -9.34 21.21 4.98
C ASP A 319 -9.47 21.14 6.51
N PRO A 320 -9.80 19.97 7.09
CA PRO A 320 -9.86 19.81 8.54
C PRO A 320 -8.48 20.00 9.16
N ALA A 321 -8.36 20.81 10.21
CA ALA A 321 -7.06 21.10 10.83
C ALA A 321 -6.30 19.83 11.29
N LEU A 322 -7.02 18.85 11.84
CA LEU A 322 -6.43 17.58 12.30
C LEU A 322 -5.92 16.68 11.18
N SER A 323 -6.33 16.92 9.92
CA SER A 323 -5.77 16.20 8.78
C SER A 323 -4.28 16.51 8.57
N LEU A 324 -3.79 17.61 9.17
CA LEU A 324 -2.39 18.01 9.13
C LEU A 324 -1.51 17.24 10.13
N LEU A 325 -2.10 16.49 11.07
CA LEU A 325 -1.34 15.76 12.10
C LEU A 325 -0.23 14.87 11.51
N PRO A 326 -0.49 13.95 10.56
CA PRO A 326 0.54 13.04 10.08
C PRO A 326 1.73 13.77 9.46
N VAL A 327 1.46 14.90 8.80
CA VAL A 327 2.48 15.75 8.17
C VAL A 327 3.28 16.50 9.22
N LEU A 328 2.61 17.16 10.17
CA LEU A 328 3.28 17.96 11.20
C LEU A 328 3.92 17.12 12.31
N THR A 329 3.69 15.80 12.37
CA THR A 329 4.34 14.89 13.33
C THR A 329 5.37 13.96 12.69
N ASP A 330 5.74 14.15 11.43
CA ASP A 330 6.72 13.32 10.71
C ASP A 330 8.19 13.56 11.17
N GLY A 331 8.42 14.55 12.03
CA GLY A 331 9.75 14.95 12.53
C GLY A 331 10.59 15.79 11.56
N ARG A 332 10.07 16.11 10.37
CA ARG A 332 10.76 16.86 9.31
C ARG A 332 10.01 18.13 8.90
N THR A 333 8.68 18.05 8.84
CA THR A 333 7.80 19.13 8.43
C THR A 333 7.31 19.86 9.67
N HIS A 334 7.68 21.14 9.79
CA HIS A 334 7.34 21.98 10.94
C HIS A 334 6.20 22.97 10.67
N ALA A 335 5.85 23.15 9.39
CA ALA A 335 4.79 24.04 8.96
C ALA A 335 4.11 23.53 7.69
N VAL A 336 2.82 23.79 7.57
CA VAL A 336 2.01 23.57 6.36
C VAL A 336 1.58 24.92 5.82
N ILE A 337 1.78 25.14 4.53
CA ILE A 337 1.44 26.39 3.84
C ILE A 337 0.02 26.26 3.28
N ILE A 338 -0.85 27.20 3.63
CA ILE A 338 -2.22 27.22 3.16
C ILE A 338 -2.29 28.02 1.88
N VAL A 339 -2.80 27.41 0.81
CA VAL A 339 -2.87 28.01 -0.52
C VAL A 339 -4.29 28.02 -1.10
N ASP A 340 -4.55 28.94 -2.03
CA ASP A 340 -5.76 28.93 -2.85
C ASP A 340 -5.63 28.00 -4.07
N ASP A 341 -6.65 28.00 -4.94
CA ASP A 341 -6.65 27.20 -6.17
C ASP A 341 -5.59 27.66 -7.20
N ASP A 342 -5.12 28.91 -7.10
CA ASP A 342 -4.06 29.50 -7.94
C ASP A 342 -2.66 29.35 -7.33
N TYR A 343 -2.51 28.55 -6.26
CA TYR A 343 -1.26 28.36 -5.50
C TYR A 343 -0.71 29.62 -4.82
N ARG A 344 -1.54 30.62 -4.54
CA ARG A 344 -1.15 31.79 -3.75
C ARG A 344 -1.22 31.50 -2.27
N ILE A 345 -0.27 32.06 -1.52
CA ILE A 345 -0.15 31.84 -0.07
C ILE A 345 -1.25 32.63 0.66
N LEU A 346 -2.13 31.91 1.35
CA LEU A 346 -3.20 32.47 2.19
C LEU A 346 -2.87 32.44 3.68
N GLY A 347 -2.04 31.49 4.10
CA GLY A 347 -1.70 31.31 5.50
C GLY A 347 -0.61 30.28 5.75
N LEU A 348 -0.25 30.13 7.02
CA LEU A 348 0.70 29.13 7.49
C LEU A 348 0.21 28.54 8.81
N ILE A 349 0.32 27.23 8.96
CA ILE A 349 0.01 26.50 10.20
C ILE A 349 1.28 25.79 10.67
N SER A 350 1.75 26.11 11.87
CA SER A 350 2.87 25.45 12.51
C SER A 350 2.41 24.28 13.40
N GLN A 351 3.36 23.47 13.86
CA GLN A 351 3.12 22.46 14.90
C GLN A 351 2.46 23.06 16.16
N THR A 352 2.89 24.26 16.57
CA THR A 352 2.37 24.94 17.77
C THR A 352 0.91 25.35 17.59
N ASP A 353 0.53 25.81 16.39
CA ASP A 353 -0.84 26.21 16.08
C ASP A 353 -1.78 24.99 16.14
N LEU A 354 -1.35 23.87 15.55
CA LEU A 354 -2.11 22.62 15.58
C LEU A 354 -2.25 22.08 17.01
N LEU A 355 -1.17 22.07 17.81
CA LEU A 355 -1.23 21.67 19.21
C LEU A 355 -2.16 22.56 20.04
N SER A 356 -2.14 23.88 19.80
CA SER A 356 -3.04 24.82 20.44
C SER A 356 -4.50 24.57 20.06
N ALA A 357 -4.76 24.19 18.81
CA ALA A 357 -6.09 23.78 18.34
C ALA A 357 -6.57 22.49 19.02
N VAL A 358 -5.70 21.48 19.11
CA VAL A 358 -5.97 20.22 19.83
C VAL A 358 -6.27 20.48 21.31
N ALA A 359 -5.48 21.31 21.98
CA ALA A 359 -5.67 21.64 23.40
C ALA A 359 -7.04 22.29 23.67
N ARG A 360 -7.56 23.09 22.73
CA ARG A 360 -8.92 23.68 22.82
C ARG A 360 -10.05 22.67 22.62
N LEU A 361 -9.77 21.54 21.98
CA LEU A 361 -10.74 20.46 21.77
C LEU A 361 -10.84 19.53 22.98
N LEU A 362 -9.82 19.49 23.83
CA LEU A 362 -9.87 18.75 25.08
C LEU A 362 -10.92 19.37 26.01
N PRO A 363 -11.69 18.56 26.74
CA PRO A 363 -12.53 19.08 27.83
C PRO A 363 -11.65 19.90 28.77
N LYS A 364 -12.11 21.08 29.18
CA LYS A 364 -11.48 21.81 30.29
C LYS A 364 -11.65 20.97 31.56
N GLU A 365 -10.71 20.09 31.85
CA GLU A 365 -10.55 19.55 33.20
C GLU A 365 -9.89 20.63 34.07
N ASP A 366 -10.53 20.95 35.20
CA ASP A 366 -10.11 21.96 36.19
C ASP A 366 -8.78 21.65 36.92
N ASN A 367 -7.94 20.77 36.39
CA ASN A 367 -6.67 20.40 37.01
C ASN A 367 -5.50 21.00 36.24
N ALA A 368 -5.23 22.28 36.52
CA ALA A 368 -3.98 22.91 36.16
C ALA A 368 -2.81 22.15 36.80
N ILE A 369 -1.94 21.61 35.96
CA ILE A 369 -0.59 21.21 36.38
C ILE A 369 0.12 22.51 36.77
N PRO A 370 0.61 22.68 38.01
CA PRO A 370 1.32 23.89 38.38
C PRO A 370 2.58 24.00 37.53
N ALA A 371 2.74 25.15 36.86
CA ALA A 371 3.95 25.48 36.13
C ALA A 371 5.14 25.36 37.08
N VAL A 372 6.12 24.53 36.71
CA VAL A 372 7.39 24.43 37.44
C VAL A 372 8.11 25.77 37.25
N ALA A 373 8.38 26.43 38.38
CA ALA A 373 9.06 27.72 38.47
C ALA A 373 10.54 27.64 38.08
#